data_AF-A0A9E0DBB6-F1
#
_entry.id   AF-A0A9E0DBB6-F1
#
_cell.length_a   1.000
_cell.length_b   1.000
_cell.length_c   1.000
_cell.angle_alpha   90.00
_cell.angle_beta   90.00
_cell.angle_gamma   90.00
#
_symmetry.space_group_name_H-M   'P 1'
#
loop_
_entity.id
_entity.type
_entity.pdbx_description
1 polymer ?
#
loop_
_entity_poly.entity_id
_entity_poly.type
_entity_poly.pdbx_seq_one_letter_code
_entity_poly.pdbx_strand_id
1 'polypeptide(L)'
;MDIQEHINYWLASAQNDLDAAEQLFASTKYDWSLFIGHLVVEKTLKAYFVYRHANKLPPKTHNLLKLAELSHLALTEEQKLFLDEVNDFNLEVRYPEYRREFYKLCTEEFAGRYFTQMKDFSQWLTSQITYEAS
;
A
#
# COMPACT_ATOMS: atom_id res chain seq x y z
N MET A 1 2.86 17.36 16.04
CA MET A 1 2.02 16.23 15.68
C MET A 1 2.29 15.12 16.68
N ASP A 2 1.31 14.78 17.51
CA ASP A 2 1.42 13.62 18.39
C ASP A 2 1.41 12.31 17.57
N ILE A 3 1.64 11.18 18.24
CA ILE A 3 1.74 9.88 17.55
C ILE A 3 0.42 9.49 16.86
N GLN A 4 -0.72 9.80 17.45
CA GLN A 4 -2.03 9.44 16.94
C GLN A 4 -2.39 10.31 15.74
N GLU A 5 -2.13 11.61 15.80
CA GLU A 5 -2.25 12.52 14.67
C GLU A 5 -1.35 12.07 13.50
N HIS A 6 -0.14 11.59 13.76
CA HIS A 6 0.78 11.12 12.72
C HIS A 6 0.32 9.81 12.07
N ILE A 7 -0.14 8.85 12.86
CA ILE A 7 -0.74 7.62 12.35
C ILE A 7 -1.98 7.96 11.51
N ASN A 8 -2.88 8.78 12.04
CA ASN A 8 -4.11 9.19 11.37
C ASN A 8 -3.85 9.96 10.08
N TYR A 9 -2.80 10.78 10.02
CA TYR A 9 -2.38 11.43 8.78
C TYR A 9 -2.12 10.42 7.66
N TRP A 10 -1.35 9.36 7.95
CA TRP A 10 -1.06 8.32 6.98
C TRP A 10 -2.29 7.49 6.61
N LEU A 11 -3.11 7.10 7.59
CA LEU A 11 -4.33 6.34 7.35
C LEU A 11 -5.37 7.13 6.55
N ALA A 12 -5.58 8.41 6.86
CA ALA A 12 -6.47 9.27 6.09
C ALA A 12 -5.96 9.47 4.65
N SER A 13 -4.64 9.62 4.48
CA SER A 13 -4.03 9.69 3.15
C SER A 13 -4.19 8.38 2.37
N ALA A 14 -4.08 7.22 3.03
CA ALA A 14 -4.32 5.92 2.42
C ALA A 14 -5.79 5.73 2.02
N GLN A 15 -6.73 6.18 2.86
CA GLN A 15 -8.16 6.10 2.54
C GLN A 15 -8.53 6.95 1.32
N ASN A 16 -8.02 8.18 1.23
CA ASN A 16 -8.25 9.03 0.06
C ASN A 16 -7.71 8.40 -1.24
N ASP A 17 -6.54 7.76 -1.17
CA ASP A 17 -5.99 7.01 -2.31
C ASP A 17 -6.84 5.80 -2.65
N LEU A 18 -7.37 5.08 -1.66
CA LEU A 18 -8.24 3.93 -1.90
C LEU A 18 -9.50 4.34 -2.65
N ASP A 19 -10.16 5.42 -2.23
CA ASP A 19 -11.36 5.94 -2.89
C ASP A 19 -11.06 6.32 -4.37
N ALA A 20 -9.86 6.86 -4.64
CA ALA A 20 -9.41 7.15 -6.00
C ALA A 20 -9.12 5.88 -6.80
N ALA A 21 -8.46 4.89 -6.20
CA ALA A 21 -8.16 3.62 -6.83
C ALA A 21 -9.43 2.85 -7.24
N GLU A 22 -10.49 2.91 -6.42
CA GLU A 22 -11.80 2.33 -6.71
C GLU A 22 -12.47 3.00 -7.92
N GLN A 23 -12.44 4.33 -8.00
CA GLN A 23 -12.96 5.07 -9.14
C GLN A 23 -12.19 4.76 -10.44
N LEU A 24 -10.86 4.65 -10.35
CA LEU A 24 -10.02 4.28 -11.49
C LEU A 24 -10.34 2.86 -11.97
N PHE A 25 -10.52 1.92 -11.04
CA PHE A 25 -10.92 0.56 -11.35
C PHE A 25 -12.26 0.52 -12.09
N ALA A 26 -13.28 1.21 -11.56
CA ALA A 26 -14.60 1.31 -12.17
C ALA A 26 -14.59 1.96 -13.56
N SER A 27 -13.64 2.87 -13.81
CA SER A 27 -13.42 3.50 -15.12
C SER A 27 -12.53 2.68 -16.07
N THR A 28 -12.27 1.40 -15.75
CA THR A 28 -11.41 0.46 -16.48
C THR A 28 -9.96 0.93 -16.64
N LYS A 29 -9.49 1.81 -15.74
CA LYS A 29 -8.09 2.28 -15.68
C LYS A 29 -7.31 1.41 -14.69
N TYR A 30 -7.16 0.13 -15.06
CA TYR A 30 -6.63 -0.91 -14.19
C TYR A 30 -5.18 -0.68 -13.77
N ASP A 31 -4.32 -0.27 -14.70
CA ASP A 31 -2.93 0.08 -14.43
C ASP A 31 -2.79 1.19 -13.39
N TRP A 32 -3.59 2.25 -13.52
CA TRP A 32 -3.64 3.35 -12.57
C TRP A 32 -4.25 2.93 -11.24
N SER A 33 -5.30 2.12 -11.26
CA SER A 33 -5.90 1.58 -10.04
C SER A 33 -4.90 0.74 -9.24
N LEU A 34 -4.12 -0.11 -9.90
CA LEU A 34 -3.06 -0.91 -9.25
C LEU A 34 -1.93 -0.04 -8.70
N PHE A 35 -1.53 1.00 -9.44
CA PHE A 35 -0.54 1.97 -8.96
C PHE A 35 -1.00 2.70 -7.70
N ILE A 36 -2.23 3.21 -7.70
CA ILE A 36 -2.76 3.89 -6.50
C ILE A 36 -2.98 2.87 -5.37
N GLY A 37 -3.41 1.65 -5.67
CA GLY A 37 -3.49 0.55 -4.70
C GLY A 37 -2.14 0.26 -4.01
N HIS A 38 -1.03 0.30 -4.75
CA HIS A 38 0.31 0.22 -4.18
C HIS A 38 0.56 1.34 -3.16
N LEU A 39 0.16 2.59 -3.49
CA LEU A 39 0.30 3.73 -2.57
C LEU A 39 -0.55 3.57 -1.30
N VAL A 40 -1.75 2.97 -1.41
CA VAL A 40 -2.59 2.65 -0.24
C VAL A 40 -1.83 1.73 0.72
N VAL A 41 -1.23 0.65 0.20
CA VAL A 41 -0.43 -0.28 1.02
C VAL A 41 0.79 0.42 1.61
N GLU A 42 1.50 1.22 0.81
CA GLU A 42 2.67 1.99 1.25
C GLU A 42 2.33 2.92 2.42
N LYS A 43 1.27 3.73 2.28
CA LYS A 43 0.84 4.67 3.31
C LYS A 43 0.35 3.96 4.56
N THR A 44 -0.35 2.84 4.43
CA THR A 44 -0.77 2.03 5.57
C THR A 44 0.44 1.44 6.32
N LEU A 45 1.46 0.95 5.60
CA LEU A 45 2.73 0.51 6.20
C LEU A 45 3.48 1.66 6.87
N LYS A 46 3.43 2.88 6.33
CA LYS A 46 4.01 4.06 6.99
C LYS A 46 3.26 4.40 8.29
N ALA A 47 1.94 4.29 8.32
CA ALA A 47 1.16 4.42 9.56
C ALA A 47 1.61 3.39 10.61
N TYR A 48 1.74 2.13 10.19
CA TYR A 48 2.21 1.05 11.07
C TYR A 48 3.67 1.26 11.54
N PHE A 49 4.55 1.80 10.69
CA PHE A 49 5.90 2.16 11.08
C PHE A 49 5.90 3.20 12.22
N VAL A 50 5.12 4.27 12.07
CA VAL A 50 4.98 5.33 13.09
C VAL A 50 4.53 4.73 14.43
N TYR A 51 3.54 3.84 14.39
CA TYR A 51 3.05 3.11 15.55
C TYR A 51 4.16 2.27 16.22
N ARG A 52 4.86 1.44 15.44
CA ARG A 52 5.90 0.53 15.96
C ARG A 52 7.16 1.23 16.45
N HIS A 53 7.43 2.45 15.97
CA HIS A 53 8.65 3.19 16.26
C HIS A 53 8.42 4.44 17.10
N ALA A 54 7.31 4.52 17.84
CA ALA A 54 7.01 5.61 18.78
C ALA A 54 7.15 7.00 18.13
N ASN A 55 6.39 7.22 17.06
CA ASN A 55 6.30 8.51 16.34
C ASN A 55 7.52 8.92 15.49
N LYS A 56 8.42 7.99 15.14
CA LYS A 56 9.52 8.29 14.20
C LYS A 56 9.01 8.50 12.77
N LEU A 57 9.76 9.30 12.00
CA LEU A 57 9.50 9.50 10.58
C LEU A 57 9.75 8.20 9.79
N PRO A 58 8.79 7.76 8.95
CA PRO A 58 9.00 6.62 8.07
C PRO A 58 10.15 6.84 7.07
N PRO A 59 10.87 5.78 6.69
CA PRO A 59 11.94 5.87 5.70
C PRO A 59 11.38 6.28 4.33
N LYS A 60 12.20 7.01 3.55
CA LYS A 60 11.88 7.41 2.18
C LYS A 60 12.16 6.25 1.21
N THR A 61 11.28 5.26 1.21
CA THR A 61 11.32 4.11 0.29
C THR A 61 9.92 3.80 -0.21
N HIS A 62 9.86 3.26 -1.43
CA HIS A 62 8.63 2.73 -2.04
C HIS A 62 8.60 1.20 -2.08
N ASN A 63 9.62 0.54 -1.53
CA ASN A 63 9.64 -0.91 -1.46
C ASN A 63 8.83 -1.36 -0.22
N LEU A 64 7.67 -1.96 -0.48
CA LEU A 64 6.69 -2.35 0.54
C LEU A 64 7.24 -3.43 1.47
N LEU A 65 7.87 -4.46 0.91
CA LEU A 65 8.50 -5.53 1.69
C LEU A 65 9.57 -4.95 2.62
N LYS A 66 10.41 -4.06 2.11
CA LYS A 66 11.45 -3.41 2.91
C LYS A 66 10.87 -2.56 4.03
N LEU A 67 9.79 -1.82 3.75
CA LEU A 67 9.11 -1.00 4.73
C LEU A 67 8.48 -1.87 5.84
N ALA A 68 7.90 -3.01 5.48
CA ALA A 68 7.36 -3.97 6.45
C ALA A 68 8.44 -4.58 7.35
N GLU A 69 9.59 -4.97 6.78
CA GLU A 69 10.75 -5.45 7.54
C GLU A 69 11.27 -4.41 8.53
N LEU A 70 11.44 -3.15 8.07
CA LEU A 70 11.88 -2.04 8.90
C LEU A 70 10.87 -1.70 10.00
N SER A 71 9.60 -2.06 9.82
CA SER A 71 8.55 -1.90 10.84
C SER A 71 8.45 -3.08 11.81
N HIS A 72 9.29 -4.12 11.65
CA HIS A 72 9.21 -5.37 12.41
C HIS A 72 7.80 -5.99 12.37
N LEU A 73 7.14 -5.89 11.22
CA LEU A 73 5.86 -6.54 10.97
C LEU A 73 6.09 -8.05 10.78
N ALA A 74 5.39 -8.87 11.56
CA ALA A 74 5.42 -10.32 11.38
C ALA A 74 4.57 -10.68 10.17
N LEU A 75 5.22 -11.07 9.08
CA LEU A 75 4.58 -11.45 7.83
C LEU A 75 4.69 -12.95 7.60
N THR A 76 3.64 -13.55 7.04
CA THR A 76 3.72 -14.88 6.44
C THR A 76 4.54 -14.84 5.14
N GLU A 77 5.04 -15.99 4.68
CA GLU A 77 5.74 -16.05 3.39
C GLU A 77 4.85 -15.60 2.22
N GLU A 78 3.56 -15.93 2.27
CA GLU A 78 2.56 -15.50 1.29
C GLU A 78 2.43 -13.96 1.27
N GLN A 79 2.38 -13.32 2.43
CA GLN A 79 2.33 -11.86 2.51
C GLN A 79 3.62 -11.20 2.00
N LYS A 80 4.79 -11.83 2.25
CA LYS A 80 6.06 -11.30 1.71
C LYS A 80 6.10 -11.35 0.19
N LEU A 81 5.72 -12.49 -0.39
CA LEU A 81 5.61 -12.66 -1.85
C LEU A 81 4.64 -11.64 -2.44
N PHE A 82 3.46 -11.49 -1.82
CA PHE A 82 2.49 -10.49 -2.23
C PHE A 82 3.04 -9.06 -2.23
N LEU A 83 3.73 -8.63 -1.17
CA LEU A 83 4.33 -7.29 -1.12
C LEU A 83 5.44 -7.09 -2.17
N ASP A 84 6.19 -8.15 -2.48
CA ASP A 84 7.21 -8.11 -3.52
C ASP A 84 6.58 -7.95 -4.91
N GLU A 85 5.51 -8.70 -5.22
CA GLU A 85 4.75 -8.55 -6.47
C GLU A 85 4.11 -7.15 -6.58
N VAL A 86 3.54 -6.61 -5.51
CA VAL A 86 2.90 -5.28 -5.53
C VAL A 86 3.94 -4.16 -5.72
N ASN A 87 5.23 -4.37 -5.40
CA ASN A 87 6.27 -3.40 -5.76
C ASN A 87 6.34 -3.16 -7.27
N ASP A 88 5.94 -4.15 -8.09
CA ASP A 88 5.95 -3.99 -9.53
C ASP A 88 4.94 -2.98 -10.06
N PHE A 89 3.93 -2.65 -9.25
CA PHE A 89 2.88 -1.70 -9.61
C PHE A 89 3.31 -0.26 -9.36
N ASN A 90 4.47 -0.01 -8.75
CA ASN A 90 4.99 1.35 -8.63
C ASN A 90 5.45 1.89 -9.99
N LEU A 91 4.66 2.82 -10.55
CA LEU A 91 4.89 3.41 -11.86
C LEU A 91 5.83 4.63 -11.82
N GLU A 92 6.10 5.25 -10.67
CA GLU A 92 6.92 6.47 -10.58
C GLU A 92 8.36 6.26 -11.08
N VAL A 93 8.90 5.06 -10.87
CA VAL A 93 10.31 4.74 -11.15
C VAL A 93 10.51 4.04 -12.51
N ARG A 94 9.46 3.88 -13.32
CA ARG A 94 9.51 3.06 -14.55
C ARG A 94 9.42 3.89 -15.83
N TYR A 95 10.25 3.52 -16.81
CA TYR A 95 10.23 4.10 -18.16
C TYR A 95 8.88 3.88 -18.86
N PRO A 96 8.47 4.77 -19.79
CA PRO A 96 7.19 4.67 -20.52
C PRO A 96 6.98 3.35 -21.28
N GLU A 97 8.05 2.64 -21.63
CA GLU A 97 8.00 1.35 -22.31
C GLU A 97 7.51 0.23 -21.38
N TYR A 98 8.04 0.19 -20.15
CA TYR A 98 7.58 -0.71 -19.10
C TYR A 98 6.10 -0.49 -18.76
N ARG A 99 5.64 0.77 -18.73
CA ARG A 99 4.23 1.10 -18.49
C ARG A 99 3.32 0.51 -19.58
N ARG A 100 3.77 0.49 -20.84
CA ARG A 100 3.02 -0.09 -21.96
C ARG A 100 2.92 -1.61 -21.87
N GLU A 101 3.96 -2.28 -21.41
CA GLU A 101 3.92 -3.74 -21.20
C GLU A 101 3.05 -4.11 -20.00
N PHE A 102 3.19 -3.38 -18.89
CA PHE A 102 2.34 -3.53 -17.71
C PHE A 102 0.85 -3.31 -18.04
N TYR A 103 0.53 -2.28 -18.83
CA TYR A 103 -0.83 -2.03 -19.29
C TYR A 103 -1.46 -3.22 -20.01
N LYS A 104 -0.68 -3.97 -20.81
CA LYS A 104 -1.17 -5.16 -21.53
C LYS A 104 -1.49 -6.34 -20.61
N LEU A 105 -0.85 -6.39 -19.44
CA LEU A 105 -1.07 -7.43 -18.43
C LEU A 105 -2.28 -7.13 -17.53
N CYS A 106 -2.65 -5.86 -17.40
CA CYS A 106 -3.72 -5.40 -16.52
C CYS A 106 -5.11 -5.68 -17.11
N THR A 107 -5.50 -6.95 -17.19
CA THR A 107 -6.89 -7.34 -17.41
C THR A 107 -7.74 -7.02 -16.18
N GLU A 108 -9.06 -6.96 -16.34
CA GLU A 108 -10.00 -6.78 -15.21
C GLU A 108 -9.81 -7.84 -14.14
N GLU A 109 -9.66 -9.11 -14.54
CA GLU A 109 -9.44 -10.23 -13.61
C GLU A 109 -8.11 -10.08 -12.86
N PHE A 110 -7.02 -9.79 -13.58
CA PHE A 110 -5.70 -9.62 -12.98
C PHE A 110 -5.70 -8.46 -11.98
N ALA A 111 -6.22 -7.31 -12.40
CA ALA A 111 -6.25 -6.12 -11.56
C ALA A 111 -7.21 -6.28 -10.38
N GLY A 112 -8.38 -6.89 -10.60
CA GLY A 112 -9.37 -7.12 -9.55
C GLY A 112 -8.85 -8.03 -8.44
N ARG A 113 -8.10 -9.07 -8.81
CA ARG A 113 -7.43 -9.96 -7.86
C ARG A 113 -6.45 -9.18 -6.96
N TYR A 114 -5.50 -8.47 -7.55
CA TYR A 114 -4.50 -7.73 -6.78
C TYR A 114 -5.11 -6.56 -6.00
N PHE A 115 -6.09 -5.87 -6.57
CA PHE A 115 -6.76 -4.78 -5.90
C PHE A 115 -7.50 -5.25 -4.64
N THR A 116 -8.19 -6.40 -4.73
CA THR A 116 -8.82 -7.03 -3.56
C THR A 116 -7.79 -7.42 -2.51
N GLN A 117 -6.68 -8.06 -2.91
CA GLN A 117 -5.61 -8.43 -1.98
C GLN A 117 -4.97 -7.21 -1.29
N MET A 118 -4.77 -6.09 -2.01
CA MET A 118 -4.26 -4.84 -1.44
C MET A 118 -5.23 -4.23 -0.42
N LYS A 119 -6.54 -4.29 -0.69
CA LYS A 119 -7.57 -3.85 0.26
C LYS A 119 -7.56 -4.71 1.51
N ASP A 120 -7.58 -6.02 1.36
CA ASP A 120 -7.59 -6.97 2.48
C ASP A 120 -6.33 -6.84 3.33
N PHE A 121 -5.16 -6.73 2.70
CA PHE A 121 -3.90 -6.52 3.40
C PHE A 121 -3.89 -5.19 4.16
N SER A 122 -4.38 -4.11 3.56
CA SER A 122 -4.43 -2.79 4.22
C SER A 122 -5.39 -2.78 5.41
N GLN A 123 -6.53 -3.46 5.29
CA GLN A 123 -7.48 -3.64 6.40
C GLN A 123 -6.87 -4.45 7.53
N TRP A 124 -6.25 -5.60 7.22
CA TRP A 124 -5.55 -6.43 8.20
C TRP A 124 -4.42 -5.66 8.90
N LEU A 125 -3.62 -4.91 8.13
CA LEU A 125 -2.52 -4.13 8.68
C LEU A 125 -3.01 -3.02 9.61
N THR A 126 -4.09 -2.34 9.23
CA THR A 126 -4.74 -1.34 10.08
C THR A 126 -5.22 -1.98 11.39
N SER A 127 -5.73 -3.21 11.36
CA SER A 127 -6.14 -3.93 12.58
C SER A 127 -4.97 -4.30 13.50
N GLN A 128 -3.72 -4.21 13.05
CA GLN A 128 -2.54 -4.42 13.90
C GLN A 128 -2.15 -3.17 14.70
N ILE A 129 -2.78 -2.01 14.43
CA ILE A 129 -2.57 -0.76 15.13
C ILE A 129 -3.60 -0.66 16.26
N THR A 130 -3.18 -0.95 17.49
CA THR A 130 -4.03 -0.83 18.68
C THR A 130 -3.65 0.39 19.48
N TYR A 131 -4.62 1.26 19.77
CA TYR A 131 -4.46 2.30 20.76
C TYR A 131 -4.68 1.69 22.16
N GLU A 132 -3.70 1.78 23.06
CA GLU A 132 -4.03 1.67 24.47
C GLU A 132 -4.83 2.91 24.84
N ALA A 133 -6.11 2.73 25.17
CA ALA A 133 -6.92 3.78 25.74
C ALA A 133 -6.20 4.28 27.01
N SER A 134 -5.75 5.52 26.96
CA SER A 134 -5.15 6.24 28.10
C SER A 134 -6.19 6.48 29.19
#